data_AF-A0A8S0PSS2-F1
#
_entry.id   AF-A0A8S0PSS2-F1
#
_cell.length_a   1.000
_cell.length_b   1.000
_cell.length_c   1.000
_cell.angle_alpha   90.00
_cell.angle_beta   90.00
_cell.angle_gamma   90.00
#
_symmetry.space_group_name_H-M   'P 1'
#
loop_
_entity.id
_entity.type
_entity.pdbx_description
1 polymer ?
#
loop_
_entity_poly.entity_id
_entity_poly.type
_entity_poly.pdbx_seq_one_letter_code
_entity_poly.pdbx_strand_id
1 'polypeptide(L)'
;MIQRLKIELSDNFPILHLAVLWPGSYCDSKECCYPNTGKPASDFGIHGLWPNYNDGSYPSNCDPQSQFDPSKILDLTSRIQKEWPSLACPSSDNLDFWSHEWVKHGTCSMSDLDQHDYFAAALNLKEQINLMQVLEKSGIHPNGEVYDLGSIKDAIKEGTDYTPWIECNRDESGNSQLYQVYMCVDTSGSNLIECPVFPHGKCNSSIEFPSF
;
A
#
# COMPACT_ATOMS: atom_id res chain seq x y z
N MET A 1 -12.47 9.49 -49.80
CA MET A 1 -13.12 9.68 -48.49
C MET A 1 -12.51 8.65 -47.55
N ILE A 2 -11.40 9.00 -46.88
CA ILE A 2 -10.69 8.08 -46.00
C ILE A 2 -11.30 8.25 -44.61
N GLN A 3 -12.09 7.27 -44.20
CA GLN A 3 -12.65 7.19 -42.85
C GLN A 3 -11.47 6.94 -41.91
N ARG A 4 -11.00 8.00 -41.24
CA ARG A 4 -10.05 7.87 -40.13
C ARG A 4 -10.75 7.01 -39.07
N LEU A 5 -10.19 5.83 -38.80
CA LEU A 5 -10.52 5.10 -37.59
C LEU A 5 -10.28 6.03 -36.40
N LYS A 6 -11.36 6.42 -35.72
CA LYS A 6 -11.26 6.85 -34.33
C LYS A 6 -10.80 5.61 -33.58
N ILE A 7 -9.52 5.55 -33.25
CA ILE A 7 -9.06 4.74 -32.15
C ILE A 7 -9.69 5.40 -30.93
N GLU A 8 -10.78 4.85 -30.42
CA GLU A 8 -11.19 5.11 -29.05
C GLU A 8 -10.11 4.46 -28.17
N LEU A 9 -9.05 5.22 -27.89
CA LEU A 9 -8.29 5.02 -26.67
C LEU A 9 -9.33 5.21 -25.57
N SER A 10 -9.72 4.12 -24.90
CA SER A 10 -10.43 4.28 -23.63
C SER A 10 -9.57 5.18 -22.77
N ASP A 11 -10.20 6.13 -22.08
CA ASP A 11 -9.57 7.06 -21.12
C ASP A 11 -9.07 6.30 -19.86
N ASN A 12 -8.25 5.26 -20.08
CA ASN A 12 -7.67 4.40 -19.06
C ASN A 12 -6.37 5.05 -18.58
N PHE A 13 -6.49 6.23 -17.98
CA PHE A 13 -5.36 6.85 -17.31
C PHE A 13 -4.96 5.98 -16.12
N PRO A 14 -3.73 5.47 -16.09
CA PRO A 14 -3.28 4.71 -14.93
C PRO A 14 -3.21 5.66 -13.73
N ILE A 15 -3.52 5.14 -12.56
CA ILE A 15 -3.24 5.74 -11.26
C ILE A 15 -2.34 4.77 -10.49
N LEU A 16 -1.76 5.21 -9.37
CA LEU A 16 -1.08 4.32 -8.45
C LEU A 16 -1.89 4.18 -7.16
N HIS A 17 -1.92 2.99 -6.58
CA HIS A 17 -2.40 2.76 -5.22
C HIS A 17 -1.21 2.57 -4.29
N LEU A 18 -1.00 3.49 -3.35
CA LEU A 18 -0.15 3.21 -2.20
C LEU A 18 -0.94 2.34 -1.22
N ALA A 19 -0.49 1.11 -1.01
CA ALA A 19 -1.02 0.19 -0.02
C ALA A 19 -0.09 0.18 1.21
N VAL A 20 -0.63 0.52 2.38
CA VAL A 20 0.04 0.35 3.67
C VAL A 20 -0.71 -0.66 4.52
N LEU A 21 0.05 -1.45 5.29
CA LEU A 21 -0.41 -2.63 6.00
C LEU A 21 -0.15 -2.48 7.49
N TRP A 22 -1.14 -2.85 8.31
CA TRP A 22 -0.98 -2.93 9.76
C TRP A 22 -0.35 -4.28 10.16
N PRO A 23 0.87 -4.29 10.74
CA PRO A 23 1.54 -5.53 11.09
C PRO A 23 0.81 -6.37 12.15
N GLY A 24 0.05 -5.75 13.06
CA GLY A 24 -0.78 -6.45 14.06
C GLY A 24 -1.77 -7.40 13.37
N SER A 25 -2.59 -6.86 12.48
CA SER A 25 -3.60 -7.64 11.74
C SER A 25 -3.00 -8.66 10.76
N TYR A 26 -1.75 -8.49 10.32
CA TYR A 26 -1.07 -9.55 9.58
C TYR A 26 -0.67 -10.72 10.48
N CYS A 27 -0.12 -10.41 11.65
CA CYS A 27 0.47 -11.39 12.57
C CYS A 27 -0.53 -12.13 13.46
N ASP A 28 -1.74 -11.62 13.65
CA ASP A 28 -2.80 -12.28 14.44
C ASP A 28 -3.79 -13.11 13.60
N SER A 29 -3.60 -13.15 12.27
CA SER A 29 -4.46 -13.88 11.34
C SER A 29 -3.81 -15.13 10.75
N LYS A 30 -2.48 -15.24 10.86
CA LYS A 30 -1.66 -16.35 10.35
C LYS A 30 -0.25 -16.28 10.95
N GLU A 31 0.50 -17.35 10.72
CA GLU A 31 1.93 -17.38 11.04
C GLU A 31 2.67 -16.18 10.39
N CYS A 32 3.42 -15.46 11.21
CA CYS A 32 4.26 -14.35 10.77
C CYS A 32 5.66 -14.43 11.36
N CYS A 33 6.63 -13.89 10.64
CA CYS A 33 8.03 -13.86 11.04
C CYS A 33 8.54 -12.43 10.93
N TYR A 34 9.22 -11.94 11.96
CA TYR A 34 9.88 -10.65 11.89
C TYR A 34 11.09 -10.72 10.96
N PRO A 35 11.45 -9.61 10.26
CA PRO A 35 12.64 -9.56 9.43
C PRO A 35 13.91 -9.77 10.26
N ASN A 36 15.03 -10.04 9.59
CA ASN A 36 16.34 -10.24 10.23
C ASN A 36 16.78 -9.04 11.10
N THR A 37 16.21 -7.86 10.84
CA THR A 37 16.42 -6.62 11.60
C THR A 37 15.65 -6.56 12.92
N GLY A 38 14.80 -7.56 13.23
CA GLY A 38 13.99 -7.63 14.44
C GLY A 38 12.54 -7.20 14.25
N LYS A 39 11.79 -7.12 15.34
CA LYS A 39 10.37 -6.71 15.34
C LYS A 39 10.26 -5.28 14.75
N PRO A 40 9.45 -5.06 13.70
CA PRO A 40 9.18 -3.72 13.18
C PRO A 40 8.56 -2.80 14.23
N ALA A 41 8.63 -1.49 14.00
CA ALA A 41 7.90 -0.55 14.84
C ALA A 41 6.38 -0.82 14.77
N SER A 42 5.65 -0.47 15.83
CA SER A 42 4.18 -0.49 15.84
C SER A 42 3.62 0.69 15.04
N ASP A 43 3.89 0.68 13.73
CA ASP A 43 3.43 1.63 12.71
C ASP A 43 3.02 0.82 11.46
N PHE A 44 2.26 1.44 10.56
CA PHE A 44 1.96 0.84 9.26
C PHE A 44 3.25 0.65 8.46
N GLY A 45 3.40 -0.50 7.82
CA GLY A 45 4.45 -0.76 6.83
C GLY A 45 3.91 -0.60 5.41
N ILE A 46 4.76 -0.27 4.44
CA ILE A 46 4.37 -0.31 3.03
C ILE A 46 4.14 -1.78 2.64
N HIS A 47 3.04 -2.04 1.93
CA HIS A 47 2.87 -3.28 1.18
C HIS A 47 3.33 -3.06 -0.26
N GLY A 48 2.83 -2.02 -0.93
CA GLY A 48 3.34 -1.64 -2.24
C GLY A 48 2.72 -0.41 -2.88
N LEU A 49 3.20 -0.09 -4.08
CA LEU A 49 2.74 1.02 -4.90
C LEU A 49 2.29 0.44 -6.25
N TRP A 50 0.99 0.33 -6.48
CA TRP A 50 0.47 -0.52 -7.55
C TRP A 50 -0.20 0.29 -8.65
N PRO A 51 0.30 0.23 -9.90
CA PRO A 51 -0.43 0.74 -11.05
C PRO A 51 -1.81 0.09 -11.14
N ASN A 52 -2.83 0.91 -11.36
CA ASN A 52 -4.23 0.50 -11.45
C ASN A 52 -4.93 1.31 -12.54
N TYR A 53 -6.00 0.77 -13.10
CA TYR A 53 -6.83 1.43 -14.08
C TYR A 53 -8.13 1.93 -13.45
N ASN A 54 -8.75 2.93 -14.07
CA ASN A 54 -10.00 3.52 -13.59
C ASN A 54 -11.18 2.53 -13.58
N ASP A 55 -11.09 1.40 -14.27
CA ASP A 55 -12.10 0.33 -14.25
C ASP A 55 -11.88 -0.71 -13.13
N GLY A 56 -10.83 -0.54 -12.32
CA GLY A 56 -10.43 -1.44 -11.24
C GLY A 56 -9.60 -2.66 -11.68
N SER A 57 -9.35 -2.82 -12.98
CA SER A 57 -8.34 -3.76 -13.48
C SER A 57 -6.93 -3.19 -13.26
N TYR A 58 -5.91 -4.04 -13.28
CA TYR A 58 -4.53 -3.59 -13.08
C TYR A 58 -3.54 -4.34 -13.98
N PRO A 59 -2.49 -3.67 -14.48
CA PRO A 59 -1.42 -4.34 -15.19
C PRO A 59 -0.51 -5.09 -14.19
N SER A 60 0.15 -6.16 -14.63
CA SER A 60 1.15 -6.87 -13.81
C SER A 60 2.21 -7.54 -14.66
N ASN A 61 3.42 -7.68 -14.11
CA ASN A 61 4.57 -8.32 -14.76
C ASN A 61 4.87 -7.72 -16.15
N CYS A 62 4.89 -6.40 -16.24
CA CYS A 62 4.90 -5.68 -17.52
C CYS A 62 6.21 -5.79 -18.29
N ASP A 63 7.34 -6.01 -17.59
CA ASP A 63 8.63 -6.27 -18.22
C ASP A 63 9.39 -7.40 -17.50
N PRO A 64 9.34 -8.64 -18.03
CA PRO A 64 10.08 -9.76 -17.48
C PRO A 64 11.61 -9.61 -17.53
N GLN A 65 12.16 -8.70 -18.34
CA GLN A 65 13.60 -8.44 -18.41
C GLN A 65 14.06 -7.44 -17.34
N SER A 66 13.14 -6.63 -16.81
CA SER A 66 13.43 -5.65 -15.77
C SER A 66 13.39 -6.30 -14.39
N GLN A 67 14.43 -7.08 -14.08
CA GLN A 67 14.61 -7.72 -12.77
C GLN A 67 15.00 -6.69 -11.70
N PHE A 68 14.66 -6.99 -10.45
CA PHE A 68 15.04 -6.17 -9.30
C PHE A 68 16.57 -6.18 -9.10
N ASP A 69 17.15 -5.00 -9.00
CA ASP A 69 18.58 -4.79 -8.75
C ASP A 69 18.78 -4.01 -7.44
N PRO A 70 19.16 -4.67 -6.32
CA PRO A 70 19.37 -4.00 -5.03
C PRO A 70 20.39 -2.84 -5.09
N SER A 71 21.32 -2.87 -6.06
CA SER A 71 22.34 -1.82 -6.18
C SER A 71 21.73 -0.46 -6.57
N LYS A 72 20.55 -0.46 -7.20
CA LYS A 72 19.83 0.76 -7.59
C LYS A 72 19.13 1.45 -6.44
N ILE A 73 19.05 0.85 -5.25
CA ILE A 73 18.35 1.43 -4.07
C ILE A 73 19.25 1.50 -2.84
N LEU A 74 20.58 1.47 -3.01
CA LEU A 74 21.53 1.42 -1.91
C LEU A 74 21.38 2.61 -0.95
N ASP A 75 21.14 3.80 -1.48
CA ASP A 75 20.89 5.03 -0.71
C ASP A 75 19.58 4.97 0.09
N LEU A 76 18.61 4.16 -0.33
CA LEU A 76 17.32 3.97 0.34
C LEU A 76 17.34 2.85 1.39
N THR A 77 18.40 2.04 1.46
CA THR A 77 18.45 0.78 2.24
C THR A 77 17.99 0.93 3.69
N SER A 78 18.47 1.96 4.39
CA SER A 78 18.07 2.18 5.80
C SER A 78 16.59 2.53 5.97
N ARG A 79 16.00 3.26 5.01
CA ARG A 79 14.59 3.66 5.06
C ARG A 79 13.72 2.45 4.69
N ILE A 80 14.02 1.78 3.59
CA ILE A 80 13.20 0.67 3.10
C ILE A 80 13.17 -0.53 4.06
N GLN A 81 14.28 -0.83 4.75
CA GLN A 81 14.30 -1.87 5.79
C GLN A 81 13.33 -1.58 6.95
N LYS A 82 13.15 -0.31 7.30
CA LYS A 82 12.28 0.11 8.41
C LYS A 82 10.82 0.23 7.98
N GLU A 83 10.60 0.84 6.82
CA GLU A 83 9.28 1.29 6.38
C GLU A 83 8.55 0.27 5.49
N TRP A 84 9.27 -0.70 4.91
CA TRP A 84 8.71 -1.72 4.00
C TRP A 84 9.14 -3.15 4.39
N PRO A 85 8.91 -3.59 5.65
CA PRO A 85 9.32 -4.92 6.11
C PRO A 85 8.43 -6.03 5.54
N SER A 86 9.03 -7.19 5.28
CA SER A 86 8.31 -8.44 5.08
C SER A 86 7.98 -9.09 6.42
N LEU A 87 6.76 -9.58 6.56
CA LEU A 87 6.30 -10.37 7.71
C LEU A 87 6.09 -11.85 7.35
N ALA A 88 6.44 -12.25 6.12
CA ALA A 88 6.33 -13.62 5.66
C ALA A 88 7.35 -14.53 6.36
N CYS A 89 7.00 -15.81 6.51
CA CYS A 89 7.91 -16.82 7.04
C CYS A 89 8.60 -17.61 5.92
N PRO A 90 9.88 -18.00 6.13
CA PRO A 90 10.73 -17.69 7.28
C PRO A 90 11.19 -16.23 7.32
N SER A 91 11.76 -15.80 8.45
CA SER A 91 12.44 -14.50 8.59
C SER A 91 13.43 -14.26 7.43
N SER A 92 13.44 -13.03 6.89
CA SER A 92 14.23 -12.67 5.71
C SER A 92 14.82 -11.26 5.81
N ASP A 93 15.64 -10.90 4.83
CA ASP A 93 16.19 -9.55 4.64
C ASP A 93 15.29 -8.65 3.78
N ASN A 94 14.07 -9.11 3.49
CA ASN A 94 13.05 -8.45 2.67
C ASN A 94 13.33 -8.36 1.17
N LEU A 95 14.50 -8.79 0.68
CA LEU A 95 14.88 -8.63 -0.74
C LEU A 95 13.91 -9.34 -1.68
N ASP A 96 13.45 -10.54 -1.32
CA ASP A 96 12.47 -11.29 -2.12
C ASP A 96 11.12 -10.58 -2.20
N PHE A 97 10.72 -9.91 -1.11
CA PHE A 97 9.48 -9.14 -1.09
C PHE A 97 9.57 -7.90 -1.97
N TRP A 98 10.66 -7.13 -1.85
CA TRP A 98 10.88 -5.97 -2.72
C TRP A 98 11.04 -6.37 -4.18
N SER A 99 11.70 -7.50 -4.45
CA SER A 99 11.80 -8.09 -5.78
C SER A 99 10.42 -8.43 -6.36
N HIS A 100 9.54 -9.05 -5.55
CA HIS A 100 8.17 -9.33 -5.96
C HIS A 100 7.41 -8.06 -6.32
N GLU A 101 7.44 -7.04 -5.45
CA GLU A 101 6.74 -5.78 -5.66
C GLU A 101 7.26 -5.04 -6.90
N TRP A 102 8.58 -5.03 -7.11
CA TRP A 102 9.17 -4.45 -8.31
C TRP A 102 8.75 -5.21 -9.58
N VAL A 103 9.00 -6.51 -9.65
CA VAL A 103 8.77 -7.30 -10.87
C VAL A 103 7.29 -7.30 -11.25
N LYS A 104 6.40 -7.49 -10.27
CA LYS A 104 4.96 -7.60 -10.51
C LYS A 104 4.31 -6.23 -10.75
N HIS A 105 4.69 -5.19 -10.01
CA HIS A 105 4.00 -3.90 -10.00
C HIS A 105 4.88 -2.76 -10.53
N GLY A 106 6.10 -2.58 -10.00
CA GLY A 106 6.99 -1.49 -10.41
C GLY A 106 7.38 -1.50 -11.90
N THR A 107 7.51 -2.68 -12.52
CA THR A 107 7.76 -2.77 -13.98
C THR A 107 6.63 -2.16 -14.82
N CYS A 108 5.43 -1.98 -14.24
CA CYS A 108 4.28 -1.38 -14.92
C CYS A 108 4.21 0.15 -14.77
N SER A 109 5.10 0.77 -13.99
CA SER A 109 5.19 2.24 -13.83
C SER A 109 6.44 2.86 -14.48
N MET A 110 7.23 2.07 -15.23
CA MET A 110 8.53 2.50 -15.77
C MET A 110 8.46 3.64 -16.80
N SER A 111 7.28 4.04 -17.26
CA SER A 111 7.11 5.27 -18.04
C SER A 111 7.46 6.52 -17.24
N ASP A 112 7.24 6.48 -15.93
CA ASP A 112 7.32 7.64 -15.03
C ASP A 112 8.26 7.39 -13.84
N LEU A 113 8.40 6.13 -13.41
CA LEU A 113 9.15 5.73 -12.23
C LEU A 113 10.08 4.56 -12.58
N ASP A 114 11.39 4.82 -12.62
CA ASP A 114 12.36 3.73 -12.67
C ASP A 114 12.42 2.98 -11.32
N GLN A 115 13.32 1.99 -11.19
CA GLN A 115 13.39 1.20 -9.95
C GLN A 115 13.68 2.06 -8.73
N HIS A 116 14.62 3.00 -8.82
CA HIS A 116 14.94 3.86 -7.69
C HIS A 116 13.75 4.74 -7.36
N ASP A 117 13.19 5.42 -8.37
CA ASP A 117 12.06 6.34 -8.21
C ASP A 117 10.81 5.64 -7.66
N TYR A 118 10.54 4.39 -8.05
CA TYR A 118 9.43 3.59 -7.53
C TYR A 118 9.51 3.37 -6.02
N PHE A 119 10.67 2.94 -5.53
CA PHE A 119 10.86 2.71 -4.09
C PHE A 119 10.93 4.04 -3.32
N ALA A 120 11.57 5.06 -3.88
CA ALA A 120 11.63 6.39 -3.28
C ALA A 120 10.24 7.03 -3.16
N ALA A 121 9.40 6.92 -4.20
CA ALA A 121 8.03 7.42 -4.20
C ALA A 121 7.21 6.79 -3.08
N ALA A 122 7.19 5.45 -2.98
CA ALA A 122 6.43 4.76 -1.93
C ALA A 122 6.87 5.18 -0.51
N LEU A 123 8.18 5.32 -0.28
CA LEU A 123 8.73 5.80 1.00
C LEU A 123 8.28 7.23 1.32
N ASN A 124 8.36 8.13 0.34
CA ASN A 124 7.98 9.53 0.51
C ASN A 124 6.47 9.69 0.70
N LEU A 125 5.65 8.91 -0.02
CA LEU A 125 4.20 8.92 0.13
C LEU A 125 3.77 8.38 1.49
N LYS A 126 4.40 7.31 2.00
CA LYS A 126 4.16 6.80 3.36
C LYS A 126 4.43 7.89 4.41
N GLU A 127 5.55 8.59 4.26
CA GLU A 127 5.92 9.70 5.15
C GLU A 127 4.93 10.87 5.04
N GLN A 128 4.48 11.20 3.83
CA GLN A 128 3.50 12.25 3.56
C GLN A 128 2.14 11.94 4.20
N ILE A 129 1.63 10.72 4.10
CA ILE A 129 0.32 10.36 4.68
C ILE A 129 0.36 10.29 6.21
N ASN A 130 1.53 9.92 6.78
CA ASN A 130 1.76 9.80 8.22
C ASN A 130 0.59 9.14 8.97
N LEU A 131 0.13 7.99 8.45
CA LEU A 131 -1.17 7.41 8.76
C LEU A 131 -1.38 7.16 10.25
N MET A 132 -0.39 6.63 10.96
CA MET A 132 -0.50 6.39 12.40
C MET A 132 -0.75 7.69 13.17
N GLN A 133 -0.01 8.75 12.87
CA GLN A 133 -0.21 10.03 13.53
C GLN A 133 -1.59 10.63 13.23
N VAL A 134 -2.11 10.45 12.02
CA VAL A 134 -3.46 10.91 11.64
C VAL A 134 -4.53 10.21 12.48
N LEU A 135 -4.42 8.89 12.63
CA LEU A 135 -5.35 8.10 13.46
C LEU A 135 -5.23 8.46 14.95
N GLU A 136 -4.02 8.54 15.49
CA GLU A 136 -3.78 8.86 16.89
C GLU A 136 -4.31 10.25 17.28
N LYS A 137 -4.14 11.27 16.41
CA LYS A 137 -4.69 12.61 16.63
C LYS A 137 -6.21 12.61 16.70
N SER A 138 -6.85 11.62 16.07
CA SER A 138 -8.30 11.43 16.05
C SER A 138 -8.78 10.51 17.19
N GLY A 139 -7.88 10.09 18.10
CA GLY A 139 -8.19 9.20 19.21
C GLY A 139 -8.34 7.72 18.80
N ILE A 140 -7.86 7.34 17.62
CA ILE A 140 -7.89 5.97 17.11
C ILE A 140 -6.52 5.36 17.31
N HIS A 141 -6.41 4.39 18.22
CA HIS A 141 -5.15 3.78 18.64
C HIS A 141 -5.12 2.27 18.38
N PRO A 142 -3.94 1.67 18.10
CA PRO A 142 -3.79 0.22 17.97
C PRO A 142 -3.76 -0.47 19.34
N ASN A 143 -4.90 -0.47 20.02
CA ASN A 143 -5.06 -0.93 21.41
C ASN A 143 -6.04 -2.11 21.55
N GLY A 144 -6.48 -2.71 20.44
CA GLY A 144 -7.49 -3.77 20.42
C GLY A 144 -8.93 -3.26 20.59
N GLU A 145 -9.14 -1.95 20.59
CA GLU A 145 -10.49 -1.39 20.58
C GLU A 145 -11.14 -1.50 19.21
N VAL A 146 -12.47 -1.45 19.22
CA VAL A 146 -13.31 -1.50 18.02
C VAL A 146 -13.77 -0.10 17.68
N TYR A 147 -13.54 0.30 16.44
CA TYR A 147 -13.89 1.62 15.90
C TYR A 147 -14.92 1.49 14.79
N ASP A 148 -15.71 2.54 14.57
CA ASP A 148 -16.57 2.63 13.40
C ASP A 148 -15.71 2.79 12.13
N LEU A 149 -16.08 2.08 11.06
CA LEU A 149 -15.35 2.14 9.80
C LEU A 149 -15.42 3.54 9.17
N GLY A 150 -16.55 4.22 9.33
CA GLY A 150 -16.74 5.60 8.90
C GLY A 150 -15.81 6.54 9.66
N SER A 151 -15.69 6.39 10.99
CA SER A 151 -14.78 7.23 11.78
C SER A 151 -13.32 7.09 11.39
N ILE A 152 -12.86 5.87 11.04
CA ILE A 152 -11.50 5.65 10.52
C ILE A 152 -11.31 6.37 9.17
N LYS A 153 -12.26 6.21 8.25
CA LYS A 153 -12.20 6.86 6.93
C LYS A 153 -12.22 8.38 7.04
N ASP A 154 -13.08 8.92 7.90
CA ASP A 154 -13.22 10.36 8.12
C ASP A 154 -11.94 10.94 8.74
N ALA A 155 -11.35 10.27 9.73
CA ALA A 155 -10.08 10.69 10.33
C ALA A 155 -8.94 10.76 9.28
N ILE A 156 -8.83 9.74 8.43
CA ILE A 156 -7.83 9.71 7.36
C ILE A 156 -8.12 10.79 6.31
N LYS A 157 -9.39 10.97 5.93
CA LYS A 157 -9.81 12.00 4.99
C LYS A 157 -9.50 13.40 5.49
N GLU A 158 -9.77 13.69 6.75
CA GLU A 158 -9.46 14.97 7.38
C GLU A 158 -7.95 15.20 7.51
N GLY A 159 -7.18 14.15 7.82
CA GLY A 159 -5.72 14.24 7.97
C GLY A 159 -4.94 14.32 6.67
N THR A 160 -5.49 13.81 5.55
CA THR A 160 -4.78 13.70 4.27
C THR A 160 -5.43 14.46 3.13
N ASP A 161 -6.63 15.02 3.32
CA ASP A 161 -7.49 15.60 2.27
C ASP A 161 -8.02 14.60 1.23
N TYR A 162 -7.78 13.29 1.34
CA TYR A 162 -8.19 12.27 0.36
C TYR A 162 -8.89 11.08 0.99
N THR A 163 -9.86 10.50 0.28
CA THR A 163 -10.68 9.42 0.82
C THR A 163 -9.94 8.10 0.70
N PRO A 164 -9.65 7.38 1.81
CA PRO A 164 -8.96 6.10 1.72
C PRO A 164 -9.91 4.97 1.29
N TRP A 165 -9.33 3.93 0.71
CA TRP A 165 -9.94 2.60 0.75
C TRP A 165 -9.41 1.83 1.94
N ILE A 166 -10.30 1.16 2.67
CA ILE A 166 -9.93 0.31 3.81
C ILE A 166 -10.22 -1.14 3.44
N GLU A 167 -9.20 -1.98 3.58
CA GLU A 167 -9.34 -3.43 3.53
C GLU A 167 -9.23 -4.01 4.94
N CYS A 168 -10.09 -4.99 5.21
CA CYS A 168 -10.12 -5.70 6.47
C CYS A 168 -9.87 -7.19 6.22
N ASN A 169 -9.15 -7.82 7.15
CA ASN A 169 -9.09 -9.27 7.24
C ASN A 169 -9.83 -9.74 8.52
N ARG A 170 -9.61 -11.00 8.90
CA ARG A 170 -10.09 -11.54 10.17
C ARG A 170 -8.94 -12.14 10.96
N ASP A 171 -8.94 -11.90 12.27
CA ASP A 171 -8.01 -12.54 13.21
C ASP A 171 -8.38 -14.03 13.42
N GLU A 172 -7.59 -14.76 14.22
CA GLU A 172 -7.87 -16.15 14.61
C GLU A 172 -9.22 -16.33 15.34
N SER A 173 -9.75 -15.29 15.98
CA SER A 173 -11.04 -15.28 16.67
C SER A 173 -12.22 -14.98 15.73
N GLY A 174 -11.95 -14.60 14.48
CA GLY A 174 -12.94 -14.22 13.48
C GLY A 174 -13.40 -12.77 13.54
N ASN A 175 -12.77 -11.90 14.34
CA ASN A 175 -13.06 -10.47 14.41
C ASN A 175 -12.67 -9.77 13.10
N SER A 176 -13.48 -8.83 12.63
CA SER A 176 -13.08 -7.98 11.49
C SER A 176 -12.16 -6.89 11.98
N GLN A 177 -11.03 -6.67 11.32
CA GLN A 177 -9.99 -5.76 11.80
C GLN A 177 -9.34 -4.95 10.67
N LEU A 178 -8.75 -3.80 11.03
CA LEU A 178 -8.06 -2.89 10.11
C LEU A 178 -6.78 -3.53 9.59
N TYR A 179 -6.79 -3.96 8.32
CA TYR A 179 -5.66 -4.69 7.74
C TYR A 179 -4.80 -3.83 6.82
N GLN A 180 -5.41 -3.21 5.80
CA GLN A 180 -4.69 -2.33 4.87
C GLN A 180 -5.47 -1.06 4.59
N VAL A 181 -4.72 0.01 4.32
CA VAL A 181 -5.23 1.30 3.88
C VAL A 181 -4.62 1.61 2.53
N TYR A 182 -5.46 2.02 1.59
CA TYR A 182 -5.02 2.43 0.27
C TYR A 182 -5.32 3.90 0.02
N MET A 183 -4.33 4.58 -0.52
CA MET A 183 -4.42 5.96 -1.00
C MET A 183 -4.11 5.98 -2.50
N CYS A 184 -4.90 6.74 -3.27
CA CYS A 184 -4.62 6.92 -4.69
C CYS A 184 -3.60 8.03 -4.91
N VAL A 185 -2.74 7.82 -5.89
CA VAL A 185 -1.61 8.66 -6.22
C VAL A 185 -1.57 8.85 -7.73
N ASP A 186 -1.15 10.02 -8.17
CA ASP A 186 -0.87 10.26 -9.59
C ASP A 186 0.25 9.34 -10.11
N THR A 187 0.38 9.25 -11.44
CA THR A 187 1.38 8.38 -12.09
C THR A 187 2.82 8.80 -11.82
N SER A 188 3.04 10.05 -11.41
CA SER A 188 4.37 10.55 -11.05
C SER A 188 4.82 10.09 -9.66
N GLY A 189 3.95 9.39 -8.91
CA GLY A 189 4.27 8.89 -7.57
C GLY A 189 4.47 10.00 -6.53
N SER A 190 4.01 11.22 -6.80
CA SER A 190 4.35 12.40 -5.99
C SER A 190 3.16 12.99 -5.23
N ASN A 191 1.94 12.95 -5.80
CA ASN A 191 0.78 13.58 -5.16
C ASN A 191 -0.35 12.58 -4.97
N LEU A 192 -0.97 12.67 -3.79
CA LEU A 192 -2.25 12.02 -3.53
C LEU A 192 -3.33 12.62 -4.45
N ILE A 193 -4.25 11.76 -4.88
CA ILE A 193 -5.42 12.13 -5.68
C ILE A 193 -6.66 11.40 -5.14
N GLU A 194 -7.85 11.86 -5.52
CA GLU A 194 -9.06 11.10 -5.21
C GLU A 194 -9.09 9.80 -6.01
N CYS A 195 -9.45 8.72 -5.33
CA CYS A 195 -9.62 7.44 -5.98
C CYS A 195 -10.82 7.48 -6.94
N PRO A 196 -10.65 7.09 -8.21
CA PRO A 196 -11.72 7.07 -9.21
C PRO A 196 -12.73 5.97 -8.91
N VAL A 197 -12.26 4.84 -8.36
CA VAL A 197 -13.08 3.68 -8.00
C VAL A 197 -12.57 3.08 -6.70
N PHE A 198 -13.50 2.72 -5.83
CA PHE A 198 -13.24 1.95 -4.62
C PHE A 198 -13.70 0.51 -4.83
N PRO A 199 -12.83 -0.49 -4.62
CA PRO A 199 -13.27 -1.88 -4.63
C PRO A 199 -14.33 -2.14 -3.54
N HIS A 200 -15.22 -3.08 -3.80
CA HIS A 200 -16.19 -3.53 -2.80
C HIS A 200 -15.45 -4.26 -1.66
N GLY A 201 -15.23 -3.57 -0.55
CA GLY A 201 -14.58 -4.11 0.64
C GLY A 201 -15.50 -5.04 1.45
N LYS A 202 -14.90 -5.95 2.21
CA LYS A 202 -15.58 -6.89 3.13
C LYS A 202 -15.54 -6.45 4.61
N CYS A 203 -15.19 -5.19 4.86
CA CYS A 203 -15.15 -4.66 6.23
C CYS A 203 -16.55 -4.65 6.85
N ASN A 204 -16.64 -5.03 8.12
CA ASN A 204 -17.82 -4.75 8.93
C ASN A 204 -17.96 -3.23 9.17
N SER A 205 -19.14 -2.79 9.62
CA SER A 205 -19.36 -1.39 10.02
C SER A 205 -18.48 -0.97 11.20
N SER A 206 -18.07 -1.92 12.04
CA SER A 206 -17.15 -1.69 13.14
C SER A 206 -16.05 -2.75 13.10
N ILE A 207 -14.80 -2.30 13.23
CA ILE A 207 -13.61 -3.13 13.07
C ILE A 207 -12.61 -2.88 14.20
N GLU A 208 -11.89 -3.91 14.58
CA GLU A 208 -10.81 -3.83 15.57
C GLU A 208 -9.56 -3.15 14.98
N PHE A 209 -8.85 -2.39 15.81
CA PHE A 209 -7.49 -1.96 15.54
C PHE A 209 -6.53 -2.64 16.54
N PRO A 210 -6.00 -3.83 16.22
CA PRO A 210 -5.28 -4.65 17.18
C PRO A 210 -3.92 -4.04 17.52
N SER A 211 -3.40 -4.36 18.70
CA SER A 211 -2.01 -4.04 19.05
C SER A 211 -1.01 -4.86 18.23
N PHE A 212 0.20 -4.31 18.00
CA PHE A 212 1.31 -5.03 17.40
C PHE A 212 2.49 -5.24 18.35
#